data_AF-A0A352NBB9-F1
#
_entry.id   AF-A0A352NBB9-F1
#
_cell.length_a   1.000
_cell.length_b   1.000
_cell.length_c   1.000
_cell.angle_alpha   90.00
_cell.angle_beta   90.00
_cell.angle_gamma   90.00
#
_symmetry.space_group_name_H-M   'P 1'
#
loop_
_entity.id
_entity.type
_entity.pdbx_description
1 polymer ?
#
loop_
_entity_poly.entity_id
_entity_poly.type
_entity_poly.pdbx_seq_one_letter_code
_entity_poly.pdbx_strand_id
1 'polypeptide(L)'
;LPSLKKAIKLSHQEKFVYWLDLLNQQQEETVFYFEHKEDVAASLALIQANLERKTYMNDLDEIHIVVALQGQPGLEQYIIDVAKDVLPQDAAIKFYLDEPVTQREINQFGPCLIVSNFLLNESLKTEAHVVTMSKIPKLTDWGRMREAINKIHKFKRTL
;
A
#
# COMPACT_ATOMS: atom_id res chain seq x y z
N LEU A 1 4.05 -9.37 -31.27
CA LEU A 1 3.73 -8.63 -30.02
C LEU A 1 2.38 -7.96 -30.18
N PRO A 2 1.42 -8.08 -29.23
CA PRO A 2 0.19 -7.28 -29.31
C PRO A 2 0.59 -5.80 -29.30
N SER A 3 0.04 -5.00 -30.21
CA SER A 3 0.26 -3.54 -30.16
C SER A 3 -0.29 -3.00 -28.83
N LEU A 4 0.38 -2.00 -28.26
CA LEU A 4 -0.02 -1.36 -26.99
C LEU A 4 -1.51 -1.01 -26.98
N LYS A 5 -1.99 -0.48 -28.11
CA LYS A 5 -3.39 -0.20 -28.40
C LYS A 5 -4.33 -1.40 -28.17
N LYS A 6 -3.94 -2.61 -28.60
CA LYS A 6 -4.75 -3.83 -28.39
C LYS A 6 -4.82 -4.20 -26.92
N ALA A 7 -3.72 -4.06 -26.17
CA ALA A 7 -3.70 -4.34 -24.74
C ALA A 7 -4.57 -3.34 -23.96
N ILE A 8 -4.43 -2.04 -24.24
CA ILE A 8 -5.19 -0.97 -23.57
C ILE A 8 -6.69 -1.06 -23.89
N LYS A 9 -7.08 -1.35 -25.14
CA LYS A 9 -8.49 -1.55 -25.51
C LYS A 9 -9.14 -2.71 -24.75
N LEU A 10 -8.37 -3.72 -24.34
CA LEU A 10 -8.87 -4.85 -23.57
C LEU A 10 -8.89 -4.58 -22.06
N SER A 11 -7.89 -3.89 -21.52
CA SER A 11 -7.75 -3.70 -20.07
C SER A 11 -8.34 -2.40 -19.52
N HIS A 12 -8.46 -1.35 -20.34
CA HIS A 12 -8.87 0.01 -19.93
C HIS A 12 -9.79 0.66 -20.98
N GLN A 13 -10.78 -0.09 -21.46
CA GLN A 13 -11.65 0.30 -22.58
C GLN A 13 -12.38 1.64 -22.34
N GLU A 14 -12.95 1.86 -21.15
CA GLU A 14 -13.69 3.09 -20.83
C GLU A 14 -12.82 4.34 -20.95
N LYS A 15 -11.60 4.29 -20.39
CA LYS A 15 -10.62 5.38 -20.48
C LYS A 15 -10.16 5.62 -21.91
N PHE A 16 -9.95 4.53 -22.67
CA PHE A 16 -9.58 4.63 -24.08
C PHE A 16 -10.66 5.35 -24.89
N VAL A 17 -11.93 4.98 -24.72
CA VAL A 17 -13.07 5.58 -25.42
C VAL A 17 -13.19 7.06 -25.05
N TYR A 18 -13.12 7.39 -23.75
CA TYR A 18 -13.18 8.76 -23.26
C TYR A 18 -12.14 9.68 -23.94
N TRP A 19 -10.87 9.27 -23.98
CA TRP A 19 -9.82 10.08 -24.61
C TRP A 19 -9.96 10.17 -26.12
N LEU A 20 -10.40 9.09 -26.77
CA LEU A 20 -10.62 9.09 -28.21
C LEU A 20 -11.75 10.04 -28.61
N ASP A 21 -12.85 10.05 -27.84
CA ASP A 21 -13.97 10.96 -28.07
C ASP A 21 -13.55 12.42 -27.91
N LEU A 22 -12.75 12.73 -26.88
CA LEU A 22 -12.19 14.06 -26.67
C LEU A 22 -11.28 14.52 -27.84
N LEU A 23 -10.41 13.64 -28.33
CA LEU A 23 -9.55 13.92 -29.48
C LEU A 23 -10.34 14.07 -30.79
N ASN A 24 -11.51 13.45 -30.89
CA ASN A 24 -12.40 13.57 -32.05
C ASN A 24 -13.27 14.83 -31.98
N GLN A 25 -13.56 15.35 -30.78
CA GLN A 25 -14.31 16.59 -30.56
C GLN A 25 -13.47 17.86 -30.71
N GLN A 26 -12.13 17.77 -30.74
CA GLN A 26 -11.29 18.92 -31.04
C GLN A 26 -11.54 19.43 -32.47
N GLN A 27 -12.08 20.65 -32.56
CA GLN A 27 -12.30 21.35 -33.82
C GLN A 27 -10.97 21.77 -34.47
N GLU A 28 -11.00 21.94 -35.79
CA GLU A 28 -9.87 22.23 -36.69
C GLU A 28 -9.07 23.50 -36.35
N GLU A 29 -9.55 24.34 -35.43
CA GLU A 29 -8.86 25.58 -34.99
C GLU A 29 -7.73 25.34 -33.96
N THR A 30 -7.50 24.10 -33.54
CA THR A 30 -6.39 23.77 -32.65
C THR A 30 -5.08 23.61 -33.44
N VAL A 31 -4.00 24.24 -32.95
CA VAL A 31 -2.65 24.23 -33.57
C VAL A 31 -2.05 22.81 -33.70
N PHE A 32 -2.63 21.82 -33.02
CA PHE A 32 -2.15 20.44 -32.96
C PHE A 32 -3.14 19.48 -33.60
N TYR A 33 -2.92 19.16 -34.88
CA TYR A 33 -3.60 18.05 -35.54
C TYR A 33 -2.92 16.73 -35.19
N PHE A 34 -3.67 15.79 -34.61
CA PHE A 34 -3.19 14.45 -34.29
C PHE A 34 -3.57 13.47 -35.41
N GLU A 35 -2.60 13.03 -36.21
CA GLU A 35 -2.80 12.03 -37.26
C GLU A 35 -3.15 10.64 -36.70
N HIS A 36 -2.52 10.25 -35.58
CA HIS A 36 -2.70 8.95 -34.94
C HIS A 36 -3.50 9.03 -33.63
N LYS A 37 -4.73 9.58 -33.68
CA LYS A 37 -5.59 9.82 -32.51
C LYS A 37 -5.78 8.58 -31.62
N GLU A 38 -5.89 7.39 -32.21
CA GLU A 38 -6.06 6.16 -31.43
C GLU A 38 -4.82 5.76 -30.62
N ASP A 39 -3.61 6.02 -31.12
CA ASP A 39 -2.37 5.71 -30.40
C ASP A 39 -2.11 6.74 -29.29
N VAL A 40 -2.50 8.00 -29.54
CA VAL A 40 -2.51 9.06 -28.52
C VAL A 40 -3.52 8.71 -27.42
N ALA A 41 -4.75 8.33 -27.77
CA ALA A 41 -5.77 7.89 -26.81
C ALA A 41 -5.32 6.70 -25.98
N ALA A 42 -4.67 5.70 -26.59
CA ALA A 42 -4.12 4.55 -25.87
C ALA A 42 -3.01 4.96 -24.88
N SER A 43 -2.15 5.90 -25.27
CA SER A 43 -1.09 6.42 -24.41
C SER A 43 -1.65 7.25 -23.25
N LEU A 44 -2.64 8.10 -23.51
CA LEU A 44 -3.32 8.90 -22.49
C LEU A 44 -4.12 8.03 -21.50
N ALA A 45 -4.83 7.02 -22.00
CA ALA A 45 -5.53 6.05 -21.16
C ALA A 45 -4.56 5.27 -20.26
N LEU A 46 -3.38 4.90 -20.77
CA LEU A 46 -2.33 4.28 -19.97
C LEU A 46 -1.78 5.23 -18.91
N ILE A 47 -1.48 6.47 -19.28
CA ILE A 47 -0.98 7.50 -18.36
C ILE A 47 -2.01 7.74 -17.25
N GLN A 48 -3.27 7.95 -17.59
CA GLN A 48 -4.34 8.11 -16.62
C GLN A 48 -4.49 6.88 -15.72
N ALA A 49 -4.47 5.67 -16.27
CA ALA A 49 -4.55 4.45 -15.47
C ALA A 49 -3.36 4.31 -14.49
N ASN A 50 -2.16 4.72 -14.90
CA ASN A 50 -0.98 4.73 -14.02
C ASN A 50 -1.04 5.84 -12.98
N LEU A 51 -1.54 7.03 -13.35
CA LEU A 51 -1.74 8.15 -12.43
C LEU A 51 -2.80 7.79 -11.40
N GLU A 52 -3.97 7.29 -11.83
CA GLU A 52 -5.00 6.80 -10.94
C GLU A 52 -4.45 5.68 -10.05
N ARG A 53 -3.71 4.70 -10.58
CA ARG A 53 -3.08 3.69 -9.71
C ARG A 53 -2.21 4.35 -8.65
N LYS A 54 -1.38 5.33 -9.03
CA LYS A 54 -0.49 6.04 -8.10
C LYS A 54 -1.27 6.92 -7.10
N THR A 55 -2.35 7.56 -7.53
CA THR A 55 -3.23 8.37 -6.68
C THR A 55 -4.07 7.49 -5.75
N TYR A 56 -4.62 6.37 -6.23
CA TYR A 56 -5.24 5.33 -5.41
C TYR A 56 -4.24 4.69 -4.44
N MET A 57 -2.96 4.56 -4.80
CA MET A 57 -1.92 4.09 -3.86
C MET A 57 -1.51 5.19 -2.86
N ASN A 58 -1.67 6.47 -3.20
CA ASN A 58 -1.42 7.58 -2.28
C ASN A 58 -2.63 7.87 -1.36
N ASP A 59 -3.86 7.59 -1.83
CA ASP A 59 -5.12 7.79 -1.09
C ASP A 59 -5.53 6.54 -0.28
N LEU A 60 -5.03 5.34 -0.62
CA LEU A 60 -5.04 4.21 0.29
C LEU A 60 -3.92 4.44 1.32
N ASP A 61 -4.23 5.21 2.37
CA ASP A 61 -3.39 5.48 3.54
C ASP A 61 -2.35 4.37 3.75
N GLU A 62 -1.08 4.68 3.45
CA GLU A 62 0.07 3.81 3.65
C GLU A 62 -0.08 3.08 5.00
N ILE A 63 -0.03 1.74 5.00
CA ILE A 63 -0.24 1.01 6.25
C ILE A 63 0.98 1.26 7.14
N HIS A 64 0.77 2.00 8.22
CA HIS A 64 1.78 2.22 9.23
C HIS A 64 1.73 1.10 10.28
N ILE A 65 2.80 0.29 10.33
CA ILE A 65 2.94 -0.85 11.23
C ILE A 65 4.10 -0.60 12.19
N VAL A 66 3.85 -0.75 13.49
CA VAL A 66 4.90 -0.82 14.50
C VAL A 66 5.11 -2.27 14.90
N VAL A 67 6.36 -2.73 14.86
CA VAL A 67 6.78 -4.04 15.35
C VAL A 67 7.71 -3.83 16.53
N ALA A 68 7.23 -4.17 17.73
CA ALA A 68 7.92 -3.94 19.00
C ALA A 68 8.21 -5.28 19.70
N LEU A 69 9.44 -5.76 19.63
CA LEU A 69 9.78 -7.11 20.09
C LEU A 69 10.96 -7.09 21.05
N GLN A 70 10.84 -7.84 22.14
CA GLN A 70 11.93 -8.13 23.06
C GLN A 70 12.48 -9.53 22.80
N GLY A 71 13.78 -9.64 22.53
CA GLY A 71 14.39 -10.85 21.97
C GLY A 71 15.67 -11.29 22.67
N GLN A 72 16.26 -12.35 22.12
CA GLN A 72 17.66 -12.66 22.41
C GLN A 72 18.55 -11.95 21.39
N PRO A 73 19.76 -11.52 21.79
CA PRO A 73 20.73 -10.95 20.87
C PRO A 73 20.98 -11.88 19.67
N GLY A 74 20.88 -11.33 18.46
CA GLY A 74 21.05 -12.05 17.20
C GLY A 74 19.75 -12.52 16.54
N LEU A 75 18.59 -12.36 17.19
CA LEU A 75 17.28 -12.68 16.62
C LEU A 75 16.69 -11.52 15.78
N GLU A 76 17.25 -10.32 15.91
CA GLU A 76 16.76 -9.08 15.32
C GLU A 76 16.71 -9.17 13.81
N GLN A 77 17.81 -9.60 13.20
CA GLN A 77 17.93 -9.68 11.75
C GLN A 77 16.96 -10.71 11.17
N TYR A 78 16.84 -11.87 11.81
CA TYR A 78 15.88 -12.91 11.43
C TYR A 78 14.44 -12.38 11.45
N ILE A 79 14.07 -11.66 12.51
CA ILE A 79 12.74 -11.05 12.63
C ILE A 79 12.49 -10.05 11.52
N ILE A 80 13.45 -9.17 11.24
CA ILE A 80 13.34 -8.15 10.19
C ILE A 80 13.19 -8.80 8.83
N ASP A 81 13.99 -9.82 8.54
CA ASP A 81 13.97 -10.50 7.24
C ASP A 81 12.65 -11.24 7.02
N VAL A 82 12.19 -12.01 8.01
CA VAL A 82 10.89 -12.70 7.93
C VAL A 82 9.73 -11.70 7.85
N ALA A 83 9.80 -10.60 8.61
CA ALA A 83 8.79 -9.55 8.54
C ALA A 83 8.72 -8.94 7.13
N LYS A 84 9.84 -8.66 6.48
CA LYS A 84 9.86 -8.14 5.09
C LYS A 84 9.24 -9.11 4.08
N ASP A 85 9.39 -10.42 4.30
CA ASP A 85 8.80 -11.44 3.42
C ASP A 85 7.28 -11.61 3.65
N VAL A 86 6.82 -11.39 4.89
CA VAL A 86 5.42 -11.61 5.26
C VAL A 86 4.57 -10.36 5.03
N LEU A 87 5.17 -9.18 5.19
CA LEU A 87 4.47 -7.90 5.19
C LEU A 87 4.29 -7.30 3.79
N PRO A 88 3.25 -6.47 3.61
CA PRO A 88 3.06 -5.76 2.34
C PRO A 88 4.25 -4.84 2.06
N GLN A 89 4.71 -4.81 0.81
CA GLN A 89 5.83 -3.93 0.40
C GLN A 89 5.46 -2.44 0.41
N ASP A 90 4.17 -2.14 0.42
CA ASP A 90 3.55 -0.83 0.49
C ASP A 90 3.20 -0.40 1.94
N ALA A 91 3.67 -1.15 2.94
CA ALA A 91 3.51 -0.76 4.34
C ALA A 91 4.77 -0.01 4.85
N ALA A 92 4.57 1.14 5.51
CA ALA A 92 5.61 1.76 6.31
C ALA A 92 5.75 0.98 7.62
N ILE A 93 6.94 0.44 7.89
CA ILE A 93 7.18 -0.40 9.07
C ILE A 93 8.27 0.21 9.93
N LYS A 94 8.00 0.37 11.24
CA LYS A 94 9.01 0.73 12.25
C LYS A 94 9.25 -0.43 13.20
N PHE A 95 10.52 -0.77 13.38
CA PHE A 95 10.97 -1.80 14.31
C PHE A 95 11.51 -1.15 15.59
N TYR A 96 11.00 -1.59 16.74
CA TYR A 96 11.54 -1.29 18.06
C TYR A 96 11.96 -2.62 18.69
N LEU A 97 13.25 -2.92 18.64
CA LEU A 97 13.80 -4.18 19.13
C LEU A 97 14.50 -3.92 20.45
N ASP A 98 14.11 -4.64 21.49
CA ASP A 98 14.57 -4.45 22.87
C ASP A 98 14.36 -3.03 23.44
N GLU A 99 13.49 -2.25 22.80
CA GLU A 99 13.12 -0.89 23.19
C GLU A 99 11.59 -0.78 23.39
N PRO A 100 11.13 -0.03 24.41
CA PRO A 100 9.71 0.20 24.61
C PRO A 100 9.17 1.22 23.60
N VAL A 101 7.95 1.01 23.13
CA VAL A 101 7.23 1.99 22.30
C VAL A 101 6.67 3.11 23.18
N THR A 102 6.89 4.36 22.77
CA THR A 102 6.43 5.56 23.48
C THR A 102 5.18 6.17 22.82
N GLN A 103 4.41 6.93 23.60
CA GLN A 103 3.24 7.66 23.06
C GLN A 103 3.63 8.66 21.96
N ARG A 104 4.83 9.27 22.07
CA ARG A 104 5.33 10.22 21.08
C ARG A 104 5.50 9.53 19.72
N GLU A 105 6.06 8.33 19.71
CA GLU A 105 6.26 7.55 18.49
C GLU A 105 4.94 7.11 17.88
N ILE A 106 3.98 6.69 18.71
CA ILE A 106 2.61 6.37 18.26
C ILE A 106 1.96 7.60 17.61
N ASN A 107 2.01 8.76 18.26
CA ASN A 107 1.39 9.97 17.73
C ASN A 107 2.06 10.48 16.44
N GLN A 108 3.39 10.38 16.36
CA GLN A 108 4.15 10.85 15.20
C GLN A 108 4.01 9.92 14.01
N PHE A 109 3.97 8.62 14.25
CA PHE A 109 3.91 7.62 13.19
C PHE A 109 2.47 7.28 12.80
N GLY A 110 1.51 7.44 13.71
CA GLY A 110 0.11 7.10 13.49
C GLY A 110 -0.09 5.64 13.05
N PRO A 111 0.42 4.64 13.79
CA PRO A 111 0.27 3.25 13.38
C PRO A 111 -1.19 2.85 13.39
N CYS A 112 -1.62 2.09 12.38
CA CYS A 112 -2.91 1.40 12.39
C CYS A 112 -2.79 -0.03 12.96
N LEU A 113 -1.57 -0.56 13.04
CA LEU A 113 -1.26 -1.87 13.62
C LEU A 113 0.00 -1.78 14.50
N ILE A 114 -0.10 -2.30 15.71
CA ILE A 114 1.04 -2.49 16.61
C ILE A 114 1.16 -3.98 16.89
N VAL A 115 2.36 -4.52 16.69
CA VAL A 115 2.68 -5.92 16.93
C VAL A 115 3.69 -6.00 18.05
N SER A 116 3.40 -6.73 19.12
CA SER A 116 4.32 -6.85 20.25
C SER A 116 4.37 -8.24 20.87
N ASN A 117 5.50 -8.63 21.44
CA ASN A 117 5.63 -9.87 22.22
C ASN A 117 5.67 -9.64 23.73
N PHE A 118 5.44 -8.40 24.15
CA PHE A 118 5.28 -7.95 25.52
C PHE A 118 4.02 -7.11 25.67
N LEU A 119 3.55 -6.95 26.91
CA LEU A 119 2.43 -6.08 27.23
C LEU A 119 2.81 -4.62 27.01
N LEU A 120 2.08 -3.96 26.11
CA LEU A 120 2.22 -2.52 25.91
C LEU A 120 1.79 -1.78 27.19
N ASN A 121 2.44 -0.65 27.45
CA ASN A 121 2.12 0.18 28.60
C ASN A 121 0.67 0.69 28.51
N GLU A 122 -0.13 0.48 29.55
CA GLU A 122 -1.56 0.86 29.60
C GLU A 122 -1.79 2.38 29.44
N SER A 123 -0.77 3.19 29.71
CA SER A 123 -0.83 4.64 29.48
C SER A 123 -0.77 5.03 27.99
N LEU A 124 -0.46 4.09 27.10
CA LEU A 124 -0.45 4.31 25.66
C LEU A 124 -1.88 4.39 25.14
N LYS A 125 -2.29 5.60 24.75
CA LYS A 125 -3.56 5.84 24.06
C LYS A 125 -3.33 5.57 22.57
N THR A 126 -3.88 4.48 22.07
CA THR A 126 -3.80 4.13 20.66
C THR A 126 -5.12 3.57 20.17
N GLU A 127 -5.53 4.00 18.97
CA GLU A 127 -6.65 3.42 18.22
C GLU A 127 -6.17 2.26 17.32
N ALA A 128 -4.86 1.99 17.31
CA ALA A 128 -4.26 0.93 16.51
C ALA A 128 -4.76 -0.44 16.97
N HIS A 129 -4.90 -1.35 16.02
CA HIS A 129 -5.10 -2.75 16.35
C HIS A 129 -3.81 -3.31 16.97
N VAL A 130 -3.91 -3.99 18.12
CA VAL A 130 -2.74 -4.58 18.78
C VAL A 130 -2.76 -6.09 18.60
N VAL A 131 -1.66 -6.65 18.08
CA VAL A 131 -1.48 -8.09 17.90
C VAL A 131 -0.32 -8.57 18.77
N THR A 132 -0.60 -9.49 19.68
CA THR A 132 0.44 -10.11 20.51
C THR A 132 1.09 -11.30 19.79
N MET A 133 2.42 -11.35 19.81
CA MET A 133 3.24 -12.43 19.26
C MET A 133 3.99 -13.21 20.35
N SER A 134 4.47 -14.39 19.98
CA SER A 134 5.40 -15.16 20.80
C SER A 134 6.76 -14.49 20.87
N LYS A 135 7.53 -14.75 21.95
CA LYS A 135 8.94 -14.29 22.08
C LYS A 135 9.82 -14.71 20.89
N ILE A 136 9.61 -15.94 20.40
CA ILE A 136 10.17 -16.42 19.15
C ILE A 136 8.99 -16.59 18.19
N PRO A 137 8.83 -15.70 17.19
CA PRO A 137 7.72 -15.74 16.25
C PRO A 137 7.57 -17.10 15.55
N LYS A 138 6.39 -17.71 15.68
CA LYS A 138 6.03 -18.94 14.96
C LYS A 138 5.25 -18.60 13.70
N LEU A 139 5.15 -19.58 12.78
CA LEU A 139 4.36 -19.44 11.55
C LEU A 139 2.91 -18.98 11.81
N THR A 140 2.33 -19.43 12.91
CA THR A 140 0.98 -19.04 13.36
C THR A 140 0.89 -17.57 13.75
N ASP A 141 1.95 -17.00 14.33
CA ASP A 141 1.98 -15.59 14.74
C ASP A 141 2.05 -14.69 13.50
N TRP A 142 2.85 -15.08 12.51
CA TRP A 142 2.91 -14.41 11.21
C TRP A 142 1.57 -14.50 10.45
N GLY A 143 0.87 -15.63 10.55
CA GLY A 143 -0.48 -15.79 10.01
C GLY A 143 -1.47 -14.79 10.61
N ARG A 144 -1.49 -14.64 11.94
CA ARG A 144 -2.36 -13.68 12.65
C ARG A 144 -2.06 -12.24 12.24
N MET A 145 -0.78 -11.88 12.13
CA MET A 145 -0.36 -10.57 11.67
C MET A 145 -0.88 -10.28 10.25
N ARG A 146 -0.72 -11.23 9.33
CA ARG A 146 -1.23 -11.12 7.96
C ARG A 146 -2.75 -10.96 7.91
N GLU A 147 -3.49 -11.72 8.73
CA GLU A 147 -4.94 -11.58 8.83
C GLU A 147 -5.35 -10.20 9.34
N ALA A 148 -4.66 -9.65 10.33
CA ALA A 148 -4.93 -8.31 10.85
C ALA A 148 -4.70 -7.23 9.78
N ILE A 149 -3.60 -7.32 9.03
CA ILE A 149 -3.30 -6.41 7.91
C ILE A 149 -4.38 -6.49 6.84
N ASN A 150 -4.81 -7.70 6.46
CA ASN A 150 -5.87 -7.88 5.48
C ASN A 150 -7.21 -7.28 5.94
N LYS A 151 -7.53 -7.35 7.24
CA LYS A 151 -8.72 -6.71 7.80
C LYS A 151 -8.62 -5.18 7.72
N ILE A 152 -7.47 -4.61 8.06
CA ILE A 152 -7.21 -3.17 7.96
C ILE A 152 -7.32 -2.70 6.50
N HIS A 153 -6.72 -3.43 5.55
CA HIS A 153 -6.84 -3.15 4.12
C HIS A 153 -8.30 -3.19 3.62
N LYS A 154 -9.07 -4.19 4.05
CA LYS A 154 -10.50 -4.28 3.69
C LYS A 154 -11.28 -3.09 4.26
N PHE A 155 -11.07 -2.77 5.53
CA PHE A 155 -11.77 -1.67 6.18
C PHE A 155 -11.47 -0.33 5.50
N LYS A 156 -10.21 -0.02 5.21
CA LYS A 156 -9.79 1.19 4.50
C LYS A 156 -10.32 1.30 3.06
N ARG A 157 -10.60 0.18 2.39
CA ARG A 157 -11.18 0.15 1.03
C ARG A 157 -12.70 0.33 1.00
N THR A 158 -13.37 0.21 2.15
CA THR A 158 -14.84 0.26 2.25
C THR A 158 -15.35 1.61 2.77
N LEU A 159 -14.44 2.46 3.28
CA LEU A 159 -14.68 3.86 3.64
C LEU A 159 -14.32 4.76 2.45
#